data_AF-A0AAP7CL29-F1
#
_entry.id   AF-A0AAP7CL29-F1
#
_cell.length_a   1.000
_cell.length_b   1.000
_cell.length_c   1.000
_cell.angle_alpha   90.00
_cell.angle_beta   90.00
_cell.angle_gamma   90.00
#
_symmetry.space_group_name_H-M   'P 1'
#
loop_
_entity.id
_entity.type
_entity.pdbx_description
1 polymer ?
#
loop_
_entity_poly.entity_id
_entity_poly.type
_entity_poly.pdbx_seq_one_letter_code
_entity_poly.pdbx_strand_id
1 'polypeptide(L)'
;MSVFSFDKSTGFVSLESHPIDSGFPVTSTQLTQMLEQSEFSEYEAVIANIGKLFAPTKNYQEVSLVVARALDASLVINIDEKNMVAEATLTTARGGTLLSMEGAQKALADAGVKKGISPRALDTFLGQQFEQPAGSSYSAIIAHGRNPKEGSDAKFVRLCSTAQDRVLSPQAKEGGKVDMKNLGAIITVKPGTPLMQRIAATPGEEGYTVFGDSISAKPGKDHQLQPFEGTKVDPNNPNMLIADCKGVPVALPRGMRVDDVLCFDNVDVSTGHVDFDGSVIITGDIKDGMRVKANGDITVLGFVESGTVESKSAVTIMLGAIGRKREGEEAFTCSITAQRTISIGYAQYCNIKSEQDLFIERQALHCDLSARRLIRVGKANDPRGKIIGGNILDAMRIETGELGAPAGTKTRVFLAQLWFELRQKQTQITDFEKVLATKVTALQQAREKASKIAGAAQRQQFMNKITENEKHIKIRSAHIHRQKLLIKQKIVQLLASSRLKVNELMHPGVELKIAKDSKQFSRIYPPHLVKLTEGKITQTF
;
A
#
# COMPACT_ATOMS: atom_id res chain seq x y z
N MET A 1 51.28 31.26 80.40
CA MET A 1 50.75 30.76 79.13
C MET A 1 51.00 31.82 78.07
N SER A 2 51.32 31.41 76.85
CA SER A 2 51.44 32.31 75.70
C SER A 2 50.08 32.95 75.42
N VAL A 3 50.02 34.29 75.30
CA VAL A 3 48.79 35.01 74.98
C VAL A 3 48.80 35.36 73.49
N PHE A 4 47.83 34.79 72.77
CA PHE A 4 47.58 35.09 71.37
C PHE A 4 46.42 36.08 71.27
N SER A 5 46.58 37.12 70.47
CA SER A 5 45.53 38.11 70.18
C SER A 5 45.19 38.09 68.69
N PHE A 6 43.90 38.12 68.35
CA PHE A 6 43.46 38.30 66.98
C PHE A 6 43.10 39.76 66.72
N ASP A 7 43.78 40.36 65.75
CA ASP A 7 43.40 41.67 65.23
C ASP A 7 42.37 41.49 64.10
N LYS A 8 41.12 41.85 64.38
CA LYS A 8 39.99 41.77 63.44
C LYS A 8 40.17 42.68 62.22
N SER A 9 40.97 43.75 62.32
CA SER A 9 41.18 44.70 61.23
C SER A 9 42.22 44.21 60.23
N THR A 10 43.23 43.46 60.69
CA THR A 10 44.30 42.94 59.85
C THR A 10 44.19 41.45 59.54
N GLY A 11 43.28 40.71 60.21
CA GLY A 11 43.10 39.27 60.03
C GLY A 11 44.29 38.45 60.53
N PHE A 12 45.13 39.01 61.41
CA PHE A 12 46.34 38.36 61.90
C PHE A 12 46.21 37.99 63.38
N VAL A 13 46.74 36.82 63.72
CA VAL A 13 46.93 36.38 65.10
C VAL A 13 48.37 36.70 65.47
N SER A 14 48.54 37.54 66.48
CA SER A 14 49.83 37.95 67.00
C SER A 14 50.09 37.33 68.35
N LEU A 15 51.36 37.01 68.62
CA LEU A 15 51.81 36.67 69.96
C LEU A 15 52.12 37.97 70.72
N GLU A 16 51.32 38.30 71.75
CA GLU A 16 51.46 39.55 72.51
C GLU A 16 52.39 39.43 73.73
N SER A 17 52.31 38.32 74.46
CA SER A 17 53.15 38.09 75.63
C SER A 17 53.38 36.60 75.89
N HIS A 18 54.59 36.27 76.35
CA HIS A 18 54.97 34.92 76.77
C HIS A 18 55.79 35.03 78.06
N PRO A 19 55.49 34.28 79.14
CA PRO A 19 56.28 34.31 80.37
C PRO A 19 57.72 33.84 80.12
N ILE A 20 58.69 34.62 80.61
CA ILE A 20 60.14 34.44 80.36
C ILE A 20 60.77 33.38 81.29
N ASP A 21 60.10 32.98 82.38
CA ASP A 21 60.68 32.08 83.41
C ASP A 21 60.21 30.61 83.36
N SER A 22 59.38 30.24 82.38
CA SER A 22 59.05 28.85 82.08
C SER A 22 59.71 28.50 80.75
N GLY A 23 60.78 27.69 80.80
CA GLY A 23 61.66 27.35 79.67
C GLY A 23 60.98 27.37 78.30
N PHE A 24 61.63 28.12 77.39
CA PHE A 24 61.43 28.24 75.95
C PHE A 24 60.50 27.19 75.31
N PRO A 25 59.67 27.53 74.28
CA PRO A 25 59.49 26.56 73.22
C PRO A 25 60.87 26.32 72.61
N VAL A 26 61.56 25.24 72.97
CA VAL A 26 62.95 24.97 72.57
C VAL A 26 63.08 24.88 71.05
N THR A 27 61.96 24.71 70.35
CA THR A 27 61.87 24.62 68.88
C THR A 27 60.60 25.27 68.35
N SER A 28 60.64 25.70 67.09
CA SER A 28 59.48 26.19 66.32
C SER A 28 58.28 25.23 66.38
N THR A 29 58.53 23.92 66.50
CA THR A 29 57.50 22.87 66.63
C THR A 29 56.67 22.98 67.90
N GLN A 30 57.25 23.39 69.03
CA GLN A 30 56.49 23.55 70.28
C GLN A 30 55.56 24.77 70.21
N LEU A 31 55.98 25.86 69.56
CA LEU A 31 55.13 27.04 69.37
C LEU A 31 53.98 26.75 68.40
N THR A 32 54.22 25.96 67.35
CA THR A 32 53.16 25.46 66.47
C THR A 32 52.17 24.56 67.22
N GLN A 33 52.63 23.65 68.07
CA GLN A 33 51.76 22.81 68.90
C GLN A 33 50.90 23.62 69.88
N MET A 34 51.45 24.69 70.45
CA MET A 34 50.67 25.57 71.33
C MET A 34 49.63 26.38 70.56
N LEU A 35 49.91 26.77 69.32
CA LEU A 35 48.93 27.40 68.43
C LEU A 35 47.81 26.41 68.04
N GLU A 36 48.17 25.16 67.74
CA GLU A 36 47.22 24.06 67.45
C GLU A 36 46.33 23.70 68.66
N GLN A 37 46.79 23.97 69.89
CA GLN A 37 46.02 23.76 71.13
C GLN A 37 45.25 25.02 71.59
N SER A 38 45.38 26.12 70.86
CA SER A 38 44.70 27.38 71.19
C SER A 38 43.35 27.53 70.47
N GLU A 39 42.62 28.60 70.78
CA GLU A 39 41.40 29.00 70.06
C GLU A 39 41.66 29.34 68.57
N PHE A 40 42.93 29.44 68.16
CA PHE A 40 43.35 29.72 66.78
C PHE A 40 43.86 28.48 66.03
N SER A 41 43.52 27.27 66.49
CA SER A 41 43.95 26.00 65.90
C SER A 41 43.59 25.83 64.42
N GLU A 42 42.52 26.48 63.97
CA GLU A 42 42.03 26.43 62.59
C GLU A 42 42.64 27.51 61.67
N TYR A 43 43.44 28.43 62.21
CA TYR A 43 44.06 29.53 61.46
C TYR A 43 45.33 29.05 60.73
N GLU A 44 45.69 29.70 59.63
CA GLU A 44 46.91 29.32 58.91
C GLU A 44 48.16 29.83 59.63
N ALA A 45 48.97 28.91 60.15
CA ALA A 45 50.22 29.24 60.81
C ALA A 45 51.25 29.83 59.83
N VAL A 46 51.81 31.00 60.16
CA VAL A 46 52.85 31.66 59.36
C VAL A 46 54.22 31.16 59.83
N ILE A 47 54.57 29.94 59.41
CA ILE A 47 55.80 29.23 59.85
C ILE A 47 57.06 30.07 59.59
N ALA A 48 57.09 30.87 58.51
CA ALA A 48 58.21 31.76 58.19
C ALA A 48 58.42 32.87 59.24
N ASN A 49 57.35 33.37 59.86
CA ASN A 49 57.46 34.36 60.93
C ASN A 49 57.80 33.68 62.27
N ILE A 50 57.19 32.52 62.54
CA ILE A 50 57.51 31.69 63.70
C ILE A 50 59.00 31.33 63.72
N GLY A 51 59.57 30.94 62.58
CA GLY A 51 60.99 30.58 62.45
C GLY A 51 61.95 31.74 62.73
N LYS A 52 61.54 33.00 62.48
CA LYS A 52 62.37 34.17 62.76
C LYS A 52 62.64 34.34 64.25
N LEU A 53 61.69 34.03 65.14
CA LEU A 53 61.88 34.07 66.60
C LEU A 53 63.06 33.21 67.09
N PHE A 54 63.41 32.17 66.34
CA PHE A 54 64.44 31.19 66.71
C PHE A 54 65.76 31.39 65.93
N ALA A 55 65.88 32.45 65.12
CA ALA A 55 67.13 32.83 64.46
C ALA A 55 68.07 33.57 65.45
N PRO A 56 69.40 33.36 65.38
CA PRO A 56 70.37 33.89 66.33
C PRO A 56 70.60 35.40 66.14
N THR A 57 69.65 36.21 66.60
CA THR A 57 69.74 37.69 66.61
C THR A 57 69.12 38.23 67.90
N LYS A 58 69.90 39.01 68.66
CA LYS A 58 69.62 39.41 70.06
C LYS A 58 68.74 40.67 70.23
N ASN A 59 67.69 40.85 69.42
CA ASN A 59 66.74 41.96 69.65
C ASN A 59 65.29 41.48 69.44
N TYR A 60 64.67 40.95 70.50
CA TYR A 60 63.24 40.67 70.57
C TYR A 60 62.64 41.29 71.84
N GLN A 61 62.80 42.59 71.98
CA GLN A 61 62.00 43.39 72.91
C GLN A 61 61.17 44.32 72.04
N GLU A 62 59.85 44.14 72.10
CA GLU A 62 58.80 44.93 71.42
C GLU A 62 58.64 44.74 69.90
N VAL A 63 58.20 43.54 69.47
CA VAL A 63 57.41 43.44 68.23
C VAL A 63 56.36 42.36 68.42
N SER A 64 55.08 42.73 68.40
CA SER A 64 53.97 41.78 68.25
C SER A 64 54.18 40.97 66.97
N LEU A 65 54.40 39.66 67.10
CA LEU A 65 54.72 38.83 65.95
C LEU A 65 53.48 38.11 65.43
N VAL A 66 53.19 38.29 64.15
CA VAL A 66 52.14 37.55 63.44
C VAL A 66 52.55 36.09 63.31
N VAL A 67 51.83 35.22 64.03
CA VAL A 67 52.04 33.77 64.10
C VAL A 67 51.03 32.96 63.31
N ALA A 68 49.82 33.50 63.09
CA ALA A 68 48.82 32.90 62.21
C ALA A 68 48.03 33.98 61.46
N ARG A 69 47.35 33.60 60.39
CA ARG A 69 46.44 34.48 59.64
C ARG A 69 45.09 33.80 59.40
N ALA A 70 44.04 34.60 59.45
CA ALA A 70 42.72 34.19 58.99
C ALA A 70 42.73 34.14 57.46
N LEU A 71 42.26 33.03 56.89
CA LEU A 71 41.93 32.95 55.47
C LEU A 71 40.44 32.73 55.32
N ASP A 72 39.81 33.58 54.52
CA ASP A 72 38.42 33.42 54.12
C ASP A 72 38.25 32.19 53.22
N ALA A 73 37.03 31.64 53.19
CA ALA A 73 36.69 30.60 52.25
C ALA A 73 36.81 31.15 50.82
N SER A 74 37.45 30.38 49.94
CA SER A 74 37.62 30.75 48.54
C SER A 74 36.89 29.78 47.63
N LEU A 75 36.28 30.33 46.57
CA LEU A 75 35.58 29.57 45.55
C LEU A 75 36.26 29.78 44.21
N VAL A 76 36.72 28.69 43.62
CA VAL A 76 37.25 28.68 42.25
C VAL A 76 36.24 27.95 41.38
N ILE A 77 35.88 28.54 40.25
CA ILE A 77 34.96 27.94 39.29
C ILE A 77 35.76 27.57 38.06
N ASN A 78 35.79 26.27 37.78
CA ASN A 78 36.38 25.71 36.58
C ASN A 78 35.26 25.35 35.62
N ILE A 79 35.40 25.80 34.38
CA ILE A 79 34.43 25.52 33.32
C ILE A 79 35.12 24.56 32.36
N ASP A 80 34.42 23.48 32.03
CA ASP A 80 34.91 22.50 31.06
C ASP A 80 35.17 23.15 29.68
N GLU A 81 36.09 22.61 28.89
CA GLU A 81 36.51 23.14 27.59
C GLU A 81 35.33 23.32 26.60
N LYS A 82 34.26 22.54 26.80
CA LYS A 82 33.04 22.59 25.99
C LYS A 82 32.01 23.59 26.49
N ASN A 83 32.29 24.30 27.59
CA ASN A 83 31.38 25.27 28.19
C ASN A 83 30.02 24.68 28.63
N MET A 84 29.98 23.37 28.93
CA MET A 84 28.76 22.63 29.25
C MET A 84 28.61 22.31 30.74
N VAL A 85 29.68 22.41 31.51
CA VAL A 85 29.71 22.07 32.93
C VAL A 85 30.50 23.13 33.67
N ALA A 86 29.94 23.66 34.75
CA ALA A 86 30.66 24.49 35.70
C ALA A 86 30.86 23.71 37.00
N GLU A 87 32.12 23.42 37.31
CA GLU A 87 32.54 22.79 38.55
C GLU A 87 33.04 23.87 39.50
N ALA A 88 32.47 23.90 40.71
CA ALA A 88 32.95 24.74 41.78
C ALA A 88 33.88 23.92 42.68
N THR A 89 35.03 24.49 43.01
CA THR A 89 35.94 23.99 44.04
C THR A 89 35.97 25.00 45.18
N LEU A 90 35.47 24.60 46.34
CA LEU A 90 35.46 25.45 47.54
C LEU A 90 36.57 25.00 48.48
N THR A 91 37.38 25.96 48.91
CA THR A 91 38.34 25.76 50.01
C THR A 91 37.76 26.39 51.27
N THR A 92 37.55 25.59 52.32
CA THR A 92 36.95 26.05 53.58
C THR A 92 37.84 27.08 54.27
N ALA A 93 37.21 28.01 55.00
CA ALA A 93 37.92 29.07 55.70
C ALA A 93 38.88 28.49 56.77
N ARG A 94 39.98 29.19 57.01
CA ARG A 94 40.92 28.94 58.12
C ARG A 94 40.85 30.11 59.09
N GLY A 95 39.89 30.09 60.02
CA GLY A 95 39.64 31.18 60.95
C GLY A 95 39.05 32.46 60.34
N GLY A 96 38.79 32.47 59.02
CA GLY A 96 38.16 33.58 58.30
C GLY A 96 36.65 33.42 58.12
N THR A 97 36.10 34.19 57.20
CA THR A 97 34.66 34.20 56.87
C THR A 97 34.27 33.04 55.95
N LEU A 98 33.09 32.47 56.21
CA LEU A 98 32.47 31.44 55.38
C LEU A 98 31.87 32.04 54.10
N LEU A 99 31.73 31.22 53.06
CA LEU A 99 31.19 31.68 51.80
C LEU A 99 29.66 31.71 51.85
N SER A 100 29.08 32.90 51.63
CA SER A 100 27.63 33.09 51.58
C SER A 100 27.04 32.72 50.22
N MET A 101 25.73 32.45 50.17
CA MET A 101 24.99 32.22 48.92
C MET A 101 25.17 33.39 47.93
N GLU A 102 25.15 34.63 48.42
CA GLU A 102 25.38 35.82 47.59
C GLU A 102 26.81 35.88 47.06
N GLY A 103 27.80 35.52 47.89
CA GLY A 103 29.21 35.43 47.48
C GLY A 103 29.42 34.37 46.40
N ALA A 104 28.80 33.20 46.55
CA ALA A 104 28.86 32.13 45.56
C ALA A 104 28.15 32.50 44.24
N GLN A 105 27.00 33.19 44.31
CA GLN A 105 26.32 33.69 43.11
C GLN A 105 27.11 34.78 42.38
N LYS A 106 27.77 35.68 43.12
CA LYS A 106 28.68 36.67 42.53
C LYS A 106 29.86 36.00 41.85
N ALA A 107 30.54 35.07 42.53
CA ALA A 107 31.63 34.30 41.93
C ALA A 107 31.19 33.56 40.66
N LEU A 108 29.98 32.99 40.64
CA LEU A 108 29.39 32.36 39.45
C LEU A 108 29.14 33.35 38.32
N ALA A 109 28.60 34.53 38.64
CA ALA A 109 28.37 35.58 37.66
C ALA A 109 29.70 36.15 37.11
N ASP A 110 30.70 36.33 37.97
CA ASP A 110 32.05 36.80 37.62
C ASP A 110 32.78 35.78 36.74
N ALA A 111 32.58 34.48 36.99
CA ALA A 111 33.03 33.38 36.14
C ALA A 111 32.21 33.24 34.85
N GLY A 112 31.13 34.04 34.67
CA GLY A 112 30.32 34.09 33.46
C GLY A 112 29.16 33.08 33.40
N VAL A 113 28.91 32.29 34.44
CA VAL A 113 27.84 31.29 34.47
C VAL A 113 26.48 31.97 34.63
N LYS A 114 25.64 31.92 33.58
CA LYS A 114 24.32 32.60 33.53
C LYS A 114 23.13 31.65 33.52
N LYS A 115 23.29 30.43 33.01
CA LYS A 115 22.20 29.46 32.85
C LYS A 115 22.62 28.07 33.34
N GLY A 116 21.63 27.29 33.78
CA GLY A 116 21.85 25.90 34.19
C GLY A 116 22.31 25.71 35.63
N ILE A 117 22.37 26.77 36.45
CA ILE A 117 22.69 26.70 37.87
C ILE A 117 21.56 25.97 38.60
N SER A 118 21.89 24.91 39.33
CA SER A 118 20.94 24.21 40.19
C SER A 118 20.95 24.85 41.59
N PRO A 119 19.90 25.58 42.01
CA PRO A 119 19.90 26.26 43.31
C PRO A 119 20.00 25.28 44.47
N ARG A 120 19.40 24.09 44.34
CA ARG A 120 19.49 23.03 45.36
C ARG A 120 20.88 22.43 45.45
N ALA A 121 21.55 22.24 44.31
CA ALA A 121 22.91 21.70 44.30
C ALA A 121 23.90 22.71 44.90
N LEU A 122 23.74 23.99 44.59
CA LEU A 122 24.57 25.06 45.14
C LEU A 122 24.40 25.21 46.66
N ASP A 123 23.16 25.15 47.15
CA ASP A 123 22.85 25.20 48.59
C ASP A 123 23.44 23.99 49.34
N THR A 124 23.27 22.79 48.78
CA THR A 124 23.86 21.56 49.35
C THR A 124 25.38 21.61 49.34
N PHE A 125 25.99 22.10 48.26
CA PHE A 125 27.43 22.27 48.12
C PHE A 125 27.99 23.24 49.17
N LEU A 126 27.33 24.38 49.37
CA LEU A 126 27.74 25.34 50.40
C LEU A 126 27.50 24.82 51.81
N GLY A 127 26.47 24.00 52.04
CA GLY A 127 26.23 23.35 53.33
C GLY A 127 27.39 22.44 53.80
N GLN A 128 28.14 21.84 52.86
CA GLN A 128 29.27 20.98 53.19
C GLN A 128 30.42 21.74 53.89
N GLN A 129 30.48 23.07 53.77
CA GLN A 129 31.51 23.87 54.44
C GLN A 129 31.44 23.80 55.97
N PHE A 130 30.29 23.41 56.55
CA PHE A 130 30.11 23.24 58.00
C PHE A 130 30.56 21.86 58.51
N GLU A 131 30.64 20.87 57.63
CA GLU A 131 31.00 19.49 57.98
C GLU A 131 32.47 19.17 57.66
N GLN A 132 33.09 19.95 56.79
CA GLN A 132 34.45 19.73 56.31
C GLN A 132 35.51 20.41 57.19
N PRO A 133 36.70 19.81 57.38
CA PRO A 133 37.77 20.41 58.18
C PRO A 133 38.23 21.76 57.61
N ALA A 134 38.72 22.65 58.46
CA ALA A 134 39.28 23.94 58.06
C ALA A 134 40.43 23.77 57.05
N GLY A 135 40.38 24.52 55.94
CA GLY A 135 41.37 24.46 54.89
C GLY A 135 41.34 23.24 53.97
N SER A 136 40.27 22.44 54.01
CA SER A 136 40.03 21.34 53.06
C SER A 136 39.37 21.87 51.79
N SER A 137 39.58 21.16 50.68
CA SER A 137 39.01 21.50 49.37
C SER A 137 38.10 20.38 48.88
N TYR A 138 36.90 20.73 48.45
CA TYR A 138 35.97 19.80 47.80
C TYR A 138 35.37 20.45 46.56
N SER A 139 34.99 19.61 45.59
CA SER A 139 34.43 20.08 44.32
C SER A 139 33.08 19.43 44.01
N ALA A 140 32.21 20.18 43.34
CA ALA A 140 30.94 19.68 42.83
C ALA A 140 30.52 20.42 41.57
N ILE A 141 29.74 19.74 40.74
CA ILE A 141 29.11 20.34 39.57
C ILE A 141 27.89 21.13 40.01
N ILE A 142 27.88 22.42 39.71
CA ILE A 142 26.86 23.36 40.17
C ILE A 142 26.01 23.93 39.02
N ALA A 143 26.49 23.83 37.78
CA ALA A 143 25.72 24.19 36.60
C ALA A 143 25.93 23.23 35.42
N HIS A 144 24.84 22.97 34.69
CA HIS A 144 24.83 22.19 33.46
C HIS A 144 24.21 22.97 32.30
N GLY A 145 24.93 23.01 31.18
CA GLY A 145 24.37 23.34 29.89
C GLY A 145 23.41 22.25 29.40
N ARG A 146 22.56 22.58 28.42
CA ARG A 146 21.65 21.64 27.75
C ARG A 146 22.14 21.40 26.33
N ASN A 147 22.42 20.16 25.98
CA ASN A 147 22.76 19.81 24.60
C ASN A 147 21.55 20.07 23.67
N PRO A 148 21.78 20.53 22.43
CA PRO A 148 20.71 20.64 21.43
C PRO A 148 20.15 19.25 21.11
N LYS A 149 18.86 19.18 20.76
CA LYS A 149 18.25 17.97 20.22
C LYS A 149 17.94 18.17 18.76
N GLU A 150 18.53 17.35 17.92
CA GLU A 150 18.30 17.39 16.48
C GLU A 150 16.84 17.07 16.16
N GLY A 151 16.31 17.74 15.12
CA GLY A 151 14.99 17.44 14.59
C GLY A 151 14.96 16.07 13.91
N SER A 152 13.80 15.44 13.87
CA SER A 152 13.61 14.18 13.16
C SER A 152 13.20 14.42 11.71
N ASP A 153 13.84 13.73 10.77
CA ASP A 153 13.51 13.81 9.34
C ASP A 153 12.08 13.32 9.07
N ALA A 154 11.47 13.81 7.99
CA ALA A 154 10.17 13.33 7.54
C ALA A 154 10.22 11.82 7.22
N LYS A 155 9.25 11.06 7.70
CA LYS A 155 9.15 9.61 7.49
C LYS A 155 7.93 9.25 6.67
N PHE A 156 8.05 8.24 5.81
CA PHE A 156 6.95 7.72 5.00
C PHE A 156 6.59 6.32 5.50
N VAL A 157 5.39 6.18 6.06
CA VAL A 157 4.88 4.93 6.61
C VAL A 157 3.90 4.31 5.63
N ARG A 158 4.19 3.09 5.19
CA ARG A 158 3.30 2.31 4.32
C ARG A 158 2.12 1.78 5.14
N LEU A 159 0.90 1.98 4.63
CA LEU A 159 -0.35 1.55 5.27
C LEU A 159 -1.00 0.33 4.59
N CYS A 160 -0.55 -0.05 3.39
CA CYS A 160 -1.07 -1.21 2.67
C CYS A 160 0.00 -2.30 2.47
N SER A 161 -0.43 -3.56 2.41
CA SER A 161 0.42 -4.66 1.96
C SER A 161 0.65 -4.58 0.45
N THR A 162 1.81 -5.00 0.00
CA THR A 162 2.22 -5.06 -1.40
C THR A 162 2.33 -6.50 -1.87
N ALA A 163 2.48 -6.73 -3.18
CA ALA A 163 2.68 -8.07 -3.72
C ALA A 163 3.92 -8.79 -3.15
N GLN A 164 4.94 -8.05 -2.69
CA GLN A 164 6.14 -8.63 -2.06
C GLN A 164 5.86 -9.20 -0.66
N ASP A 165 4.85 -8.69 0.04
CA ASP A 165 4.45 -9.18 1.36
C ASP A 165 3.56 -10.43 1.28
N ARG A 166 3.23 -10.87 0.05
CA ARG A 166 2.36 -12.02 -0.17
C ARG A 166 3.12 -13.31 0.13
N VAL A 167 2.65 -14.03 1.15
CA VAL A 167 3.07 -15.41 1.41
C VAL A 167 2.35 -16.32 0.42
N LEU A 168 3.11 -16.96 -0.47
CA LEU A 168 2.59 -17.94 -1.42
C LEU A 168 2.35 -19.27 -0.69
N SER A 169 1.13 -19.48 -0.20
CA SER A 169 0.74 -20.72 0.46
C SER A 169 -0.47 -21.37 -0.23
N PRO A 170 -0.44 -22.70 -0.45
CA PRO A 170 -1.56 -23.44 -1.02
C PRO A 170 -2.85 -23.24 -0.24
N GLN A 171 -3.94 -22.96 -0.94
CA GLN A 171 -5.26 -22.76 -0.34
C GLN A 171 -6.04 -24.08 -0.27
N ALA A 172 -6.69 -24.32 0.87
CA ALA A 172 -7.59 -25.47 1.05
C ALA A 172 -8.88 -25.28 0.24
N LYS A 173 -9.39 -26.35 -0.38
CA LYS A 173 -10.75 -26.38 -0.93
C LYS A 173 -11.74 -26.95 0.08
N GLU A 174 -13.02 -26.63 -0.10
CA GLU A 174 -14.13 -27.32 0.57
C GLU A 174 -14.00 -28.83 0.34
N GLY A 175 -13.91 -29.61 1.42
CA GLY A 175 -13.68 -31.06 1.38
C GLY A 175 -12.24 -31.53 1.68
N GLY A 176 -11.33 -30.65 2.09
CA GLY A 176 -10.02 -31.03 2.64
C GLY A 176 -8.91 -31.31 1.61
N LYS A 177 -9.22 -31.24 0.30
CA LYS A 177 -8.22 -31.37 -0.77
C LYS A 177 -7.56 -30.00 -1.02
N VAL A 178 -6.26 -29.90 -0.82
CA VAL A 178 -5.51 -28.64 -1.00
C VAL A 178 -5.05 -28.50 -2.45
N ASP A 179 -5.31 -27.36 -3.08
CA ASP A 179 -4.85 -27.08 -4.45
C ASP A 179 -3.46 -26.45 -4.40
N MET A 180 -2.41 -27.26 -4.62
CA MET A 180 -1.01 -26.83 -4.56
C MET A 180 -0.67 -25.70 -5.56
N LYS A 181 -1.50 -25.49 -6.58
CA LYS A 181 -1.32 -24.43 -7.59
C LYS A 181 -2.07 -23.13 -7.24
N ASN A 182 -2.94 -23.13 -6.23
CA ASN A 182 -3.65 -21.94 -5.80
C ASN A 182 -2.94 -21.29 -4.61
N LEU A 183 -2.18 -20.23 -4.88
CA LEU A 183 -1.33 -19.54 -3.89
C LEU A 183 -2.01 -18.31 -3.28
N GLY A 184 -3.35 -18.21 -3.35
CA GLY A 184 -4.13 -17.08 -2.84
C GLY A 184 -4.44 -15.99 -3.89
N ALA A 185 -5.17 -14.97 -3.49
CA ALA A 185 -5.49 -13.82 -4.36
C ALA A 185 -4.32 -12.81 -4.38
N ILE A 186 -4.19 -12.08 -5.48
CA ILE A 186 -3.26 -10.95 -5.57
C ILE A 186 -3.80 -9.80 -4.71
N ILE A 187 -2.94 -9.21 -3.89
CA ILE A 187 -3.30 -8.08 -3.04
C ILE A 187 -3.60 -6.88 -3.94
N THR A 188 -4.84 -6.39 -3.88
CA THR A 188 -5.31 -5.24 -4.66
C THR A 188 -5.97 -4.21 -3.76
N VAL A 189 -5.86 -2.94 -4.16
CA VAL A 189 -6.47 -1.79 -3.49
C VAL A 189 -7.59 -1.21 -4.35
N LYS A 190 -8.56 -0.54 -3.71
CA LYS A 190 -9.65 0.16 -4.41
C LYS A 190 -9.41 1.68 -4.36
N PRO A 191 -10.00 2.47 -5.27
CA PRO A 191 -9.98 3.93 -5.18
C PRO A 191 -10.39 4.42 -3.79
N GLY A 192 -9.63 5.36 -3.23
CA GLY A 192 -9.81 5.90 -1.89
C GLY A 192 -9.13 5.12 -0.76
N THR A 193 -8.50 3.97 -1.05
CA THR A 193 -7.78 3.19 -0.03
C THR A 193 -6.50 3.93 0.40
N PRO A 194 -6.23 4.12 1.71
CA PRO A 194 -4.97 4.69 2.18
C PRO A 194 -3.78 3.79 1.86
N LEU A 195 -2.74 4.36 1.27
CA LEU A 195 -1.54 3.64 0.82
C LEU A 195 -0.32 3.97 1.66
N MET A 196 -0.10 5.26 1.92
CA MET A 196 1.09 5.75 2.60
C MET A 196 0.79 7.05 3.34
N GLN A 197 1.37 7.20 4.52
CA GLN A 197 1.27 8.40 5.34
C GLN A 197 2.66 9.03 5.54
N ARG A 198 2.72 10.35 5.33
CA ARG A 198 3.88 11.17 5.71
C ARG A 198 3.77 11.59 7.17
N ILE A 199 4.81 11.32 7.95
CA ILE A 199 5.07 11.92 9.25
C ILE A 199 5.99 13.12 9.00
N ALA A 200 5.52 14.32 9.31
CA ALA A 200 6.25 15.56 9.07
C ALA A 200 7.56 15.61 9.88
N ALA A 201 8.54 16.32 9.33
CA ALA A 201 9.79 16.58 10.05
C ALA A 201 9.53 17.44 11.29
N THR A 202 10.30 17.22 12.35
CA THR A 202 10.21 18.03 13.58
C THR A 202 11.30 19.09 13.61
N PRO A 203 11.02 20.28 14.18
CA PRO A 203 12.08 21.24 14.48
C PRO A 203 13.06 20.61 15.49
N GLY A 204 14.32 21.03 15.43
CA GLY A 204 15.28 20.75 16.50
C GLY A 204 14.99 21.64 17.71
N GLU A 205 15.38 21.18 18.90
CA GLU A 205 15.34 21.99 20.13
C GLU A 205 16.73 22.58 20.37
N GLU A 206 16.82 23.91 20.45
CA GLU A 206 18.06 24.60 20.78
C GLU A 206 18.60 24.19 22.15
N GLY A 207 19.92 23.99 22.21
CA GLY A 207 20.66 23.82 23.44
C GLY A 207 21.16 25.15 23.99
N TYR A 208 21.81 25.11 25.15
CA TYR A 208 22.52 26.28 25.67
C TYR A 208 23.74 25.87 26.51
N THR A 209 24.80 26.67 26.46
CA THR A 209 25.99 26.55 27.32
C THR A 209 25.71 27.10 28.72
N VAL A 210 26.62 26.87 29.67
CA VAL A 210 26.50 27.46 31.03
C VAL A 210 26.62 29.00 31.02
N PHE A 211 27.26 29.58 30.00
CA PHE A 211 27.30 31.03 29.74
C PHE A 211 26.00 31.58 29.17
N GLY A 212 25.09 30.71 28.73
CA GLY A 212 23.79 31.07 28.18
C GLY A 212 23.77 31.27 26.67
N ASP A 213 24.86 30.96 25.96
CA ASP A 213 24.92 30.99 24.50
C ASP A 213 24.06 29.86 23.92
N SER A 214 23.25 30.17 22.90
CA SER A 214 22.42 29.16 22.24
C SER A 214 23.27 28.25 21.36
N ILE A 215 23.03 26.94 21.47
CA ILE A 215 23.62 25.93 20.58
C ILE A 215 22.54 25.54 19.58
N SER A 216 22.73 25.93 18.32
CA SER A 216 21.75 25.67 17.26
C SER A 216 21.56 24.17 17.01
N ALA A 217 20.30 23.71 17.01
CA ALA A 217 19.95 22.38 16.52
C ALA A 217 19.65 22.43 15.01
N LYS A 218 20.00 21.37 14.29
CA LYS A 218 19.62 21.18 12.90
C LYS A 218 18.16 20.72 12.84
N PRO A 219 17.32 21.39 12.03
CA PRO A 219 15.96 20.90 11.78
C PRO A 219 16.02 19.60 10.98
N GLY A 220 15.03 18.73 11.19
CA GLY A 220 14.87 17.53 10.37
C GLY A 220 14.65 17.90 8.90
N LYS A 221 15.14 17.07 7.98
CA LYS A 221 14.93 17.27 6.55
C LYS A 221 13.47 16.99 6.19
N ASP A 222 12.82 17.97 5.58
CA ASP A 222 11.47 17.80 5.08
C ASP A 222 11.46 17.27 3.64
N HIS A 223 10.55 16.34 3.38
CA HIS A 223 10.31 15.75 2.07
C HIS A 223 8.82 15.66 1.83
N GLN A 224 8.36 16.14 0.67
CA GLN A 224 6.96 16.04 0.30
C GLN A 224 6.61 14.63 -0.17
N LEU A 225 5.34 14.28 0.00
CA LEU A 225 4.78 13.04 -0.52
C LEU A 225 4.58 13.19 -2.03
N GLN A 226 5.11 12.23 -2.80
CA GLN A 226 5.02 12.27 -4.26
C GLN A 226 3.92 11.32 -4.75
N PRO A 227 2.84 11.84 -5.37
CA PRO A 227 1.87 10.98 -6.05
C PRO A 227 2.47 10.45 -7.36
N PHE A 228 2.27 9.16 -7.61
CA PHE A 228 2.59 8.49 -8.87
C PHE A 228 1.30 7.98 -9.54
N GLU A 229 1.43 7.33 -10.69
CA GLU A 229 0.31 6.77 -11.46
C GLU A 229 -0.62 5.90 -10.58
N GLY A 230 -1.93 6.06 -10.77
CA GLY A 230 -2.93 5.34 -9.97
C GLY A 230 -3.03 5.77 -8.50
N THR A 231 -2.36 6.85 -8.09
CA THR A 231 -2.45 7.41 -6.73
C THR A 231 -2.68 8.91 -6.75
N LYS A 232 -3.23 9.44 -5.65
CA LYS A 232 -3.38 10.88 -5.43
C LYS A 232 -3.23 11.21 -3.95
N VAL A 233 -2.91 12.46 -3.67
CA VAL A 233 -2.95 12.98 -2.28
C VAL A 233 -4.40 13.11 -1.85
N ASP A 234 -4.70 12.76 -0.60
CA ASP A 234 -6.04 12.89 -0.04
C ASP A 234 -6.45 14.38 0.00
N PRO A 235 -7.60 14.76 -0.58
CA PRO A 235 -8.10 16.13 -0.55
C PRO A 235 -8.28 16.69 0.87
N ASN A 236 -8.53 15.83 1.86
CA ASN A 236 -8.75 16.22 3.25
C ASN A 236 -7.48 16.18 4.10
N ASN A 237 -6.43 15.50 3.64
CA ASN A 237 -5.20 15.31 4.40
C ASN A 237 -3.95 15.34 3.47
N PRO A 238 -3.18 16.45 3.46
CA PRO A 238 -2.01 16.58 2.58
C PRO A 238 -0.86 15.62 2.92
N ASN A 239 -0.92 14.94 4.07
CA ASN A 239 0.05 13.94 4.49
C ASN A 239 -0.36 12.50 4.17
N MET A 240 -1.47 12.30 3.44
CA MET A 240 -1.99 10.97 3.11
C MET A 240 -2.00 10.75 1.60
N LEU A 241 -1.45 9.62 1.16
CA LEU A 241 -1.58 9.13 -0.20
C LEU A 241 -2.67 8.06 -0.26
N ILE A 242 -3.60 8.23 -1.19
CA ILE A 242 -4.70 7.29 -1.43
C ILE A 242 -4.62 6.74 -2.86
N ALA A 243 -5.18 5.56 -3.07
CA ALA A 243 -5.35 5.00 -4.41
C ALA A 243 -6.36 5.83 -5.21
N ASP A 244 -6.07 6.10 -6.47
CA ASP A 244 -6.98 6.75 -7.42
C ASP A 244 -7.69 5.73 -8.33
N CYS A 245 -7.02 4.63 -8.64
CA CYS A 245 -7.57 3.50 -9.39
C CYS A 245 -7.57 2.21 -8.56
N LYS A 246 -8.15 1.15 -9.14
CA LYS A 246 -8.06 -0.21 -8.59
C LYS A 246 -6.85 -0.92 -9.18
N GLY A 247 -6.04 -1.59 -8.36
CA GLY A 247 -4.87 -2.31 -8.87
C GLY A 247 -3.95 -2.84 -7.77
N VAL A 248 -2.73 -3.24 -8.16
CA VAL A 248 -1.69 -3.72 -7.24
C VAL A 248 -0.86 -2.54 -6.73
N PRO A 249 -0.77 -2.34 -5.40
CA PRO A 249 0.06 -1.28 -4.84
C PRO A 249 1.55 -1.65 -4.93
N VAL A 250 2.35 -0.73 -5.46
CA VAL A 250 3.81 -0.81 -5.59
C VAL A 250 4.46 0.27 -4.74
N ALA A 251 5.35 -0.12 -3.83
CA ALA A 251 6.06 0.81 -2.96
C ALA A 251 7.21 1.49 -3.71
N LEU A 252 7.28 2.83 -3.59
CA LEU A 252 8.39 3.65 -4.09
C LEU A 252 9.02 4.42 -2.91
N PRO A 253 10.26 4.93 -3.02
CA PRO A 253 10.95 5.54 -1.88
C PRO A 253 10.23 6.72 -1.20
N ARG A 254 9.43 7.50 -1.94
CA ARG A 254 8.73 8.71 -1.45
C ARG A 254 7.23 8.74 -1.81
N GLY A 255 6.68 7.59 -2.15
CA GLY A 255 5.29 7.48 -2.59
C GLY A 255 4.92 6.05 -2.92
N MET A 256 3.77 5.88 -3.56
CA MET A 256 3.32 4.60 -4.07
C MET A 256 2.70 4.78 -5.44
N ARG A 257 2.68 3.70 -6.21
CA ARG A 257 1.97 3.59 -7.48
C ARG A 257 0.93 2.48 -7.37
N VAL A 258 -0.15 2.54 -8.15
CA VAL A 258 -1.12 1.46 -8.27
C VAL A 258 -1.19 1.02 -9.73
N ASP A 259 -0.78 -0.21 -9.98
CA ASP A 259 -0.74 -0.79 -11.32
C ASP A 259 -2.06 -1.55 -11.57
N ASP A 260 -2.83 -1.13 -12.56
CA ASP A 260 -4.09 -1.77 -13.01
C ASP A 260 -3.85 -2.90 -14.04
N VAL A 261 -2.59 -3.05 -14.46
CA VAL A 261 -2.10 -4.13 -15.32
C VAL A 261 -1.09 -4.97 -14.54
N LEU A 262 -1.26 -6.29 -14.59
CA LEU A 262 -0.34 -7.23 -13.98
C LEU A 262 0.47 -7.95 -15.05
N CYS A 263 1.80 -7.86 -14.94
CA CYS A 263 2.73 -8.46 -15.89
C CYS A 263 3.41 -9.70 -15.30
N PHE A 264 3.44 -10.78 -16.07
CA PHE A 264 4.20 -12.00 -15.76
C PHE A 264 5.10 -12.38 -16.92
N ASP A 265 6.25 -12.99 -16.60
CA ASP A 265 7.07 -13.62 -17.63
C ASP A 265 6.44 -14.94 -18.08
N ASN A 266 6.16 -15.84 -17.15
CA ASN A 266 5.41 -17.06 -17.41
C ASN A 266 4.38 -17.27 -16.30
N VAL A 267 3.31 -18.00 -16.60
CA VAL A 267 2.40 -18.51 -15.57
C VAL A 267 2.63 -20.01 -15.43
N ASP A 268 3.19 -20.41 -14.30
CA ASP A 268 3.56 -21.78 -13.98
C ASP A 268 3.26 -22.14 -12.51
N VAL A 269 3.83 -23.24 -12.01
CA VAL A 269 3.59 -23.70 -10.64
C VAL A 269 4.15 -22.70 -9.60
N SER A 270 5.21 -21.96 -9.93
CA SER A 270 5.82 -20.98 -9.03
C SER A 270 4.97 -19.73 -8.87
N THR A 271 4.33 -19.28 -9.94
CA THR A 271 3.36 -18.17 -9.89
C THR A 271 2.02 -18.61 -9.34
N GLY A 272 1.68 -19.88 -9.55
CA GLY A 272 0.35 -20.42 -9.31
C GLY A 272 -0.69 -19.89 -10.29
N HIS A 273 -1.95 -20.16 -9.98
CA HIS A 273 -3.09 -19.59 -10.70
C HIS A 273 -3.18 -18.08 -10.50
N VAL A 274 -3.59 -17.37 -11.56
CA VAL A 274 -3.74 -15.92 -11.57
C VAL A 274 -5.23 -15.60 -11.59
N ASP A 275 -5.69 -14.85 -10.59
CA ASP A 275 -7.02 -14.23 -10.58
C ASP A 275 -6.84 -12.74 -10.25
N PHE A 276 -7.10 -11.89 -11.24
CA PHE A 276 -6.81 -10.46 -11.16
C PHE A 276 -7.97 -9.60 -11.64
N ASP A 277 -8.36 -8.63 -10.83
CA ASP A 277 -9.39 -7.65 -11.21
C ASP A 277 -8.77 -6.43 -11.89
N GLY A 278 -8.25 -6.67 -13.09
CA GLY A 278 -7.59 -5.72 -13.97
C GLY A 278 -7.17 -6.43 -15.25
N SER A 279 -6.23 -5.87 -16.01
CA SER A 279 -5.69 -6.53 -17.21
C SER A 279 -4.44 -7.34 -16.87
N VAL A 280 -4.20 -8.44 -17.58
CA VAL A 280 -3.05 -9.32 -17.36
C VAL A 280 -2.24 -9.42 -18.65
N ILE A 281 -0.94 -9.19 -18.57
CA ILE A 281 0.01 -9.36 -19.66
C ILE A 281 1.00 -10.47 -19.28
N ILE A 282 1.17 -11.44 -20.16
CA ILE A 282 2.09 -12.56 -19.98
C ILE A 282 3.03 -12.53 -21.18
N THR A 283 4.31 -12.23 -20.95
CA THR A 283 5.29 -12.05 -22.04
C THR A 283 5.81 -13.38 -22.60
N GLY A 284 5.67 -14.46 -21.84
CA GLY A 284 5.95 -15.84 -22.23
C GLY A 284 4.69 -16.70 -22.24
N ASP A 285 4.76 -17.88 -21.63
CA ASP A 285 3.76 -18.93 -21.76
C ASP A 285 2.88 -19.10 -20.51
N ILE A 286 1.67 -19.63 -20.73
CA ILE A 286 0.85 -20.25 -19.69
C ILE A 286 1.09 -21.75 -19.76
N LYS A 287 1.73 -22.31 -18.73
CA LYS A 287 2.12 -23.73 -18.66
C LYS A 287 0.95 -24.66 -18.29
N ASP A 288 1.17 -25.97 -18.48
CA ASP A 288 0.18 -27.03 -18.32
C ASP A 288 -0.63 -26.97 -17.01
N GLY A 289 -1.95 -26.90 -17.17
CA GLY A 289 -2.91 -26.91 -16.08
C GLY A 289 -2.92 -25.64 -15.23
N MET A 290 -2.38 -24.52 -15.73
CA MET A 290 -2.55 -23.21 -15.11
C MET A 290 -3.88 -22.56 -15.48
N ARG A 291 -4.37 -21.69 -14.59
CA ARG A 291 -5.59 -20.92 -14.76
C ARG A 291 -5.29 -19.44 -14.63
N VAL A 292 -5.72 -18.65 -15.62
CA VAL A 292 -5.61 -17.19 -15.64
C VAL A 292 -7.00 -16.61 -15.84
N LYS A 293 -7.47 -15.87 -14.84
CA LYS A 293 -8.75 -15.18 -14.83
C LYS A 293 -8.53 -13.69 -14.67
N ALA A 294 -9.16 -12.90 -15.53
CA ALA A 294 -9.10 -11.45 -15.45
C ALA A 294 -10.44 -10.79 -15.73
N ASN A 295 -10.73 -9.67 -15.05
CA ASN A 295 -11.88 -8.84 -15.42
C ASN A 295 -11.56 -7.92 -16.63
N GLY A 296 -10.29 -7.51 -16.78
CA GLY A 296 -9.78 -6.78 -17.92
C GLY A 296 -9.30 -7.68 -19.06
N ASP A 297 -8.47 -7.13 -19.94
CA ASP A 297 -7.95 -7.86 -21.09
C ASP A 297 -6.83 -8.82 -20.66
N ILE A 298 -6.72 -9.98 -21.33
CA ILE A 298 -5.61 -10.92 -21.14
C ILE A 298 -4.79 -10.94 -22.43
N THR A 299 -3.51 -10.61 -22.33
CA THR A 299 -2.57 -10.68 -23.46
C THR A 299 -1.47 -11.69 -23.13
N VAL A 300 -1.32 -12.71 -23.97
CA VAL A 300 -0.25 -13.72 -23.88
C VAL A 300 0.58 -13.61 -25.14
N LEU A 301 1.87 -13.27 -25.00
CA LEU A 301 2.78 -13.18 -26.14
C LEU A 301 3.31 -14.56 -26.56
N GLY A 302 3.35 -15.54 -25.65
CA GLY A 302 3.74 -16.92 -25.92
C GLY A 302 2.58 -17.87 -26.24
N PHE A 303 2.71 -19.11 -25.79
CA PHE A 303 1.72 -20.17 -25.95
C PHE A 303 0.87 -20.37 -24.69
N VAL A 304 -0.35 -20.90 -24.88
CA VAL A 304 -1.18 -21.46 -23.81
C VAL A 304 -1.21 -22.97 -23.94
N GLU A 305 -0.56 -23.67 -23.01
CA GLU A 305 -0.44 -25.13 -23.01
C GLU A 305 -1.44 -25.73 -22.02
N SER A 306 -2.49 -26.41 -22.50
CA SER A 306 -3.47 -27.11 -21.64
C SER A 306 -3.97 -26.27 -20.44
N GLY A 307 -4.10 -24.97 -20.65
CA GLY A 307 -4.46 -23.98 -19.64
C GLY A 307 -5.91 -23.53 -19.75
N THR A 308 -6.41 -22.87 -18.70
CA THR A 308 -7.71 -22.20 -18.72
C THR A 308 -7.51 -20.69 -18.67
N VAL A 309 -8.01 -19.98 -19.69
CA VAL A 309 -7.95 -18.52 -19.78
C VAL A 309 -9.38 -17.96 -19.83
N GLU A 310 -9.74 -17.11 -18.86
CA GLU A 310 -11.08 -16.51 -18.76
C GLU A 310 -10.97 -14.99 -18.59
N SER A 311 -11.49 -14.23 -19.56
CA SER A 311 -11.56 -12.76 -19.49
C SER A 311 -13.01 -12.26 -19.55
N LYS A 312 -13.36 -11.26 -18.73
CA LYS A 312 -14.60 -10.48 -18.91
C LYS A 312 -14.50 -9.37 -19.97
N SER A 313 -13.36 -9.26 -20.64
CA SER A 313 -13.13 -8.37 -21.77
C SER A 313 -12.59 -9.18 -22.96
N ALA A 314 -11.42 -8.86 -23.51
CA ALA A 314 -10.83 -9.53 -24.67
C ALA A 314 -9.63 -10.41 -24.28
N VAL A 315 -9.34 -11.41 -25.13
CA VAL A 315 -8.15 -12.27 -24.99
C VAL A 315 -7.33 -12.21 -26.27
N THR A 316 -6.03 -11.94 -26.15
CA THR A 316 -5.08 -11.97 -27.25
C THR A 316 -3.97 -12.96 -26.94
N ILE A 317 -3.76 -13.96 -27.80
CA ILE A 317 -2.69 -14.96 -27.67
C ILE A 317 -1.87 -14.94 -28.96
N MET A 318 -0.67 -14.39 -28.92
CA MET A 318 0.11 -14.09 -30.12
C MET A 318 0.58 -15.35 -30.87
N LEU A 319 1.13 -16.34 -30.17
CA LEU A 319 1.62 -17.56 -30.83
C LEU A 319 0.49 -18.58 -31.03
N GLY A 320 -0.12 -19.04 -29.94
CA GLY A 320 -1.24 -19.97 -30.03
C GLY A 320 -1.60 -20.70 -28.75
N ALA A 321 -2.56 -21.61 -28.85
CA ALA A 321 -3.01 -22.45 -27.76
C ALA A 321 -3.03 -23.90 -28.20
N ILE A 322 -2.49 -24.76 -27.33
CA ILE A 322 -2.28 -26.17 -27.59
C ILE A 322 -2.83 -26.94 -26.40
N GLY A 323 -3.91 -27.68 -26.63
CA GLY A 323 -4.47 -28.61 -25.67
C GLY A 323 -4.21 -30.06 -26.05
N ARG A 324 -4.84 -30.94 -25.29
CA ARG A 324 -4.89 -32.37 -25.51
C ARG A 324 -6.34 -32.83 -25.37
N LYS A 325 -6.67 -33.92 -26.04
CA LYS A 325 -7.90 -34.66 -25.78
C LYS A 325 -7.61 -35.68 -24.67
N ARG A 326 -8.36 -35.65 -23.58
CA ARG A 326 -8.25 -36.69 -22.54
C ARG A 326 -9.06 -37.92 -22.97
N GLU A 327 -8.51 -39.10 -22.75
CA GLU A 327 -9.24 -40.34 -23.01
C GLU A 327 -10.43 -40.44 -22.04
N GLY A 328 -11.62 -40.73 -22.59
CA GLY A 328 -12.86 -40.83 -21.81
C GLY A 328 -13.57 -39.51 -21.48
N GLU A 329 -12.96 -38.35 -21.73
CA GLU A 329 -13.61 -37.04 -21.56
C GLU A 329 -13.86 -36.39 -22.94
N GLU A 330 -15.05 -35.81 -23.15
CA GLU A 330 -15.35 -35.05 -24.37
C GLU A 330 -14.62 -33.69 -24.39
N ALA A 331 -14.17 -33.20 -23.24
CA ALA A 331 -13.59 -31.87 -23.08
C ALA A 331 -12.08 -31.85 -23.38
N PHE A 332 -11.64 -30.78 -24.04
CA PHE A 332 -10.23 -30.47 -24.23
C PHE A 332 -9.59 -29.92 -22.95
N THR A 333 -8.29 -30.18 -22.77
CA THR A 333 -7.54 -29.63 -21.62
C THR A 333 -7.33 -28.12 -21.69
N CYS A 334 -7.38 -27.53 -22.89
CA CYS A 334 -7.21 -26.10 -23.10
C CYS A 334 -8.57 -25.43 -23.35
N SER A 335 -8.89 -24.42 -22.53
CA SER A 335 -10.15 -23.67 -22.60
C SER A 335 -9.88 -22.17 -22.56
N ILE A 336 -10.40 -21.44 -23.54
CA ILE A 336 -10.23 -19.99 -23.66
C ILE A 336 -11.61 -19.36 -23.80
N THR A 337 -11.98 -18.49 -22.87
CA THR A 337 -13.29 -17.83 -22.85
C THR A 337 -13.14 -16.32 -22.69
N ALA A 338 -13.87 -15.56 -23.50
CA ALA A 338 -13.91 -14.09 -23.42
C ALA A 338 -15.31 -13.53 -23.67
N GLN A 339 -15.68 -12.48 -22.94
CA GLN A 339 -16.96 -11.77 -23.18
C GLN A 339 -16.92 -10.80 -24.37
N ARG A 340 -15.73 -10.45 -24.86
CA ARG A 340 -15.54 -9.67 -26.09
C ARG A 340 -14.84 -10.55 -27.12
N THR A 341 -13.83 -10.01 -27.80
CA THR A 341 -13.14 -10.66 -28.89
C THR A 341 -12.02 -11.56 -28.39
N ILE A 342 -11.79 -12.68 -29.08
CA ILE A 342 -10.59 -13.51 -28.92
C ILE A 342 -9.75 -13.41 -30.20
N SER A 343 -8.47 -13.12 -30.07
CA SER A 343 -7.49 -13.16 -31.15
C SER A 343 -6.39 -14.17 -30.81
N ILE A 344 -6.13 -15.13 -31.68
CA ILE A 344 -5.14 -16.19 -31.45
C ILE A 344 -4.34 -16.53 -32.70
N GLY A 345 -3.03 -16.74 -32.57
CA GLY A 345 -2.19 -17.12 -33.72
C GLY A 345 -2.53 -18.50 -34.29
N TYR A 346 -2.60 -19.50 -33.42
CA TYR A 346 -2.81 -20.92 -33.74
C TYR A 346 -3.64 -21.60 -32.66
N ALA A 347 -4.53 -22.54 -33.01
CA ALA A 347 -5.31 -23.29 -32.04
C ALA A 347 -5.30 -24.79 -32.37
N GLN A 348 -5.04 -25.63 -31.37
CA GLN A 348 -5.08 -27.09 -31.52
C GLN A 348 -5.68 -27.76 -30.29
N TYR A 349 -6.68 -28.63 -30.47
CA TYR A 349 -7.37 -29.34 -29.38
C TYR A 349 -7.79 -28.37 -28.25
N CYS A 350 -8.49 -27.30 -28.62
CA CYS A 350 -8.90 -26.24 -27.71
C CYS A 350 -10.41 -26.02 -27.78
N ASN A 351 -11.00 -25.64 -26.66
CA ASN A 351 -12.35 -25.09 -26.58
C ASN A 351 -12.24 -23.57 -26.49
N ILE A 352 -12.69 -22.86 -27.53
CA ILE A 352 -12.56 -21.39 -27.62
C ILE A 352 -13.95 -20.79 -27.75
N LYS A 353 -14.33 -19.94 -26.78
CA LYS A 353 -15.66 -19.32 -26.70
C LYS A 353 -15.56 -17.80 -26.58
N SER A 354 -16.08 -17.11 -27.58
CA SER A 354 -16.17 -15.66 -27.65
C SER A 354 -17.64 -15.22 -27.70
N GLU A 355 -18.03 -14.26 -26.87
CA GLU A 355 -19.37 -13.66 -26.96
C GLU A 355 -19.48 -12.61 -28.08
N GLN A 356 -18.37 -12.31 -28.80
CA GLN A 356 -18.34 -11.44 -29.98
C GLN A 356 -17.69 -12.12 -31.19
N ASP A 357 -16.48 -11.70 -31.56
CA ASP A 357 -15.72 -12.19 -32.71
C ASP A 357 -14.57 -13.11 -32.23
N LEU A 358 -14.18 -14.05 -33.09
CA LEU A 358 -13.03 -14.93 -32.91
C LEU A 358 -12.13 -14.82 -34.15
N PHE A 359 -10.89 -14.42 -33.92
CA PHE A 359 -9.86 -14.28 -34.94
C PHE A 359 -8.77 -15.31 -34.72
N ILE A 360 -8.51 -16.13 -35.72
CA ILE A 360 -7.42 -17.12 -35.70
C ILE A 360 -6.50 -16.78 -36.88
N GLU A 361 -5.22 -16.50 -36.64
CA GLU A 361 -4.36 -15.98 -37.72
C GLU A 361 -3.98 -17.05 -38.75
N ARG A 362 -3.66 -18.27 -38.31
CA ARG A 362 -3.10 -19.32 -39.17
C ARG A 362 -4.07 -20.47 -39.40
N GLN A 363 -4.37 -21.22 -38.35
CA GLN A 363 -5.18 -22.43 -38.47
C GLN A 363 -5.78 -22.86 -37.14
N ALA A 364 -6.92 -23.56 -37.22
CA ALA A 364 -7.58 -24.23 -36.11
C ALA A 364 -7.66 -25.74 -36.40
N LEU A 365 -7.09 -26.55 -35.51
CA LEU A 365 -6.96 -27.99 -35.67
C LEU A 365 -7.69 -28.75 -34.56
N HIS A 366 -8.74 -29.48 -34.91
CA HIS A 366 -9.55 -30.27 -33.97
C HIS A 366 -10.01 -29.46 -32.75
N CYS A 367 -10.56 -28.26 -33.00
CA CYS A 367 -11.03 -27.37 -31.95
C CYS A 367 -12.57 -27.33 -31.90
N ASP A 368 -13.08 -26.98 -30.71
CA ASP A 368 -14.45 -26.54 -30.54
C ASP A 368 -14.45 -25.01 -30.50
N LEU A 369 -14.97 -24.38 -31.56
CA LEU A 369 -14.96 -22.93 -31.72
C LEU A 369 -16.38 -22.39 -31.58
N SER A 370 -16.55 -21.34 -30.78
CA SER A 370 -17.82 -20.62 -30.64
C SER A 370 -17.60 -19.12 -30.66
N ALA A 371 -18.34 -18.41 -31.51
CA ALA A 371 -18.35 -16.95 -31.54
C ALA A 371 -19.72 -16.44 -31.97
N ARG A 372 -20.29 -15.44 -31.29
CA ARG A 372 -21.65 -14.97 -31.64
C ARG A 372 -21.76 -14.26 -32.99
N ARG A 373 -20.68 -13.65 -33.48
CA ARG A 373 -20.70 -12.79 -34.68
C ARG A 373 -19.87 -13.39 -35.81
N LEU A 374 -18.54 -13.30 -35.73
CA LEU A 374 -17.64 -13.70 -36.81
C LEU A 374 -16.57 -14.65 -36.27
N ILE A 375 -16.38 -15.77 -36.96
CA ILE A 375 -15.16 -16.57 -36.86
C ILE A 375 -14.38 -16.35 -38.16
N ARG A 376 -13.20 -15.74 -38.07
CA ARG A 376 -12.32 -15.54 -39.22
C ARG A 376 -11.00 -16.26 -38.98
N VAL A 377 -10.60 -17.08 -39.94
CA VAL A 377 -9.33 -17.80 -39.92
C VAL A 377 -8.47 -17.33 -41.09
N GLY A 378 -7.35 -16.69 -40.77
CA GLY A 378 -6.51 -15.94 -41.71
C GLY A 378 -6.38 -14.45 -41.36
N LYS A 379 -5.57 -13.74 -42.15
CA LYS A 379 -5.32 -12.30 -41.98
C LYS A 379 -6.58 -11.48 -42.29
N ALA A 380 -6.65 -10.27 -41.76
CA ALA A 380 -7.87 -9.45 -41.85
C ALA A 380 -8.33 -9.12 -43.27
N ASN A 381 -7.37 -8.88 -44.17
CA ASN A 381 -7.65 -8.52 -45.57
C ASN A 381 -7.70 -9.74 -46.50
N ASP A 382 -7.20 -10.89 -46.04
CA ASP A 382 -7.05 -12.09 -46.84
C ASP A 382 -7.20 -13.34 -45.94
N PRO A 383 -8.46 -13.75 -45.64
CA PRO A 383 -8.72 -14.86 -44.75
C PRO A 383 -8.45 -16.20 -45.45
N ARG A 384 -7.17 -16.57 -45.51
CA ARG A 384 -6.66 -17.82 -46.11
C ARG A 384 -6.22 -18.87 -45.10
N GLY A 385 -6.66 -18.74 -43.85
CA GLY A 385 -6.33 -19.72 -42.83
C GLY A 385 -7.10 -21.03 -43.01
N LYS A 386 -6.76 -22.04 -42.21
CA LYS A 386 -7.30 -23.40 -42.34
C LYS A 386 -8.10 -23.81 -41.12
N ILE A 387 -9.28 -24.40 -41.32
CA ILE A 387 -10.03 -25.06 -40.26
C ILE A 387 -10.10 -26.56 -40.56
N ILE A 388 -9.48 -27.37 -39.70
CA ILE A 388 -9.32 -28.80 -39.91
C ILE A 388 -9.94 -29.55 -38.71
N GLY A 389 -11.12 -30.12 -38.90
CA GLY A 389 -11.77 -30.95 -37.90
C GLY A 389 -12.28 -30.20 -36.67
N GLY A 390 -13.15 -30.88 -35.92
CA GLY A 390 -13.79 -30.32 -34.72
C GLY A 390 -15.18 -29.73 -35.00
N ASN A 391 -15.68 -28.94 -34.06
CA ASN A 391 -17.03 -28.40 -34.10
C ASN A 391 -16.98 -26.87 -34.07
N ILE A 392 -17.72 -26.23 -34.97
CA ILE A 392 -17.97 -24.79 -34.94
C ILE A 392 -19.41 -24.57 -34.51
N LEU A 393 -19.59 -23.93 -33.36
CA LEU A 393 -20.85 -23.72 -32.69
C LEU A 393 -21.20 -22.23 -32.72
N ASP A 394 -22.48 -21.89 -32.84
CA ASP A 394 -23.01 -20.52 -32.65
C ASP A 394 -22.49 -19.38 -33.56
N ALA A 395 -21.68 -19.65 -34.58
CA ALA A 395 -21.24 -18.61 -35.50
C ALA A 395 -22.38 -18.03 -36.35
N MET A 396 -22.48 -16.70 -36.43
CA MET A 396 -23.26 -16.06 -37.50
C MET A 396 -22.49 -16.14 -38.81
N ARG A 397 -21.23 -15.70 -38.83
CA ARG A 397 -20.40 -15.64 -40.03
C ARG A 397 -19.13 -16.44 -39.83
N ILE A 398 -18.74 -17.19 -40.85
CA ILE A 398 -17.45 -17.85 -40.91
C ILE A 398 -16.74 -17.45 -42.19
N GLU A 399 -15.48 -17.06 -42.09
CA GLU A 399 -14.62 -16.72 -43.21
C GLU A 399 -13.28 -17.44 -43.05
N THR A 400 -12.95 -18.34 -43.97
CA THR A 400 -11.73 -19.16 -43.93
C THR A 400 -11.19 -19.39 -45.35
N GLY A 401 -9.91 -19.73 -45.47
CA GLY A 401 -9.30 -20.12 -46.75
C GLY A 401 -9.69 -21.54 -47.08
N GLU A 402 -9.23 -22.46 -46.24
CA GLU A 402 -9.54 -23.89 -46.35
C GLU A 402 -10.48 -24.33 -45.23
N LEU A 403 -11.44 -25.18 -45.57
CA LEU A 403 -12.35 -25.83 -44.62
C LEU A 403 -12.35 -27.35 -44.81
N GLY A 404 -12.04 -28.07 -43.76
CA GLY A 404 -11.85 -29.53 -43.78
C GLY A 404 -10.42 -29.92 -44.17
N ALA A 405 -10.19 -31.21 -44.39
CA ALA A 405 -8.90 -31.73 -44.84
C ALA A 405 -9.09 -32.81 -45.93
N PRO A 406 -8.08 -33.03 -46.80
CA PRO A 406 -8.14 -34.05 -47.85
C PRO A 406 -8.49 -35.46 -47.35
N ALA A 407 -8.09 -35.79 -46.12
CA ALA A 407 -8.40 -37.06 -45.47
C ALA A 407 -9.88 -37.25 -45.08
N GLY A 408 -10.75 -36.25 -45.34
CA GLY A 408 -12.17 -36.33 -44.99
C GLY A 408 -12.45 -36.14 -43.50
N THR A 409 -11.56 -35.46 -42.78
CA THR A 409 -11.69 -35.21 -41.35
C THR A 409 -13.03 -34.53 -41.04
N LYS A 410 -13.85 -35.18 -40.22
CA LYS A 410 -15.18 -34.69 -39.85
C LYS A 410 -15.08 -33.29 -39.25
N THR A 411 -15.70 -32.33 -39.92
CA THR A 411 -15.76 -30.92 -39.51
C THR A 411 -17.22 -30.50 -39.48
N ARG A 412 -17.75 -30.24 -38.29
CA ARG A 412 -19.17 -29.88 -38.12
C ARG A 412 -19.31 -28.38 -37.94
N VAL A 413 -20.15 -27.76 -38.74
CA VAL A 413 -20.38 -26.32 -38.72
C VAL A 413 -21.85 -26.06 -38.47
N PHE A 414 -22.15 -25.39 -37.36
CA PHE A 414 -23.50 -25.06 -36.94
C PHE A 414 -23.65 -23.54 -36.89
N LEU A 415 -24.34 -22.99 -37.89
CA LEU A 415 -24.67 -21.56 -37.95
C LEU A 415 -26.08 -21.31 -37.43
N ALA A 416 -26.30 -20.10 -36.92
CA ALA A 416 -27.61 -19.62 -36.46
C ALA A 416 -28.23 -20.48 -35.34
N GLN A 417 -27.44 -21.02 -34.41
CA GLN A 417 -27.96 -21.87 -33.32
C GLN A 417 -28.97 -21.13 -32.39
N LEU A 418 -28.80 -19.82 -32.18
CA LEU A 418 -29.79 -18.95 -31.51
C LEU A 418 -31.20 -18.97 -32.16
N TRP A 419 -31.34 -19.53 -33.37
CA TRP A 419 -32.64 -19.71 -34.01
C TRP A 419 -33.61 -20.50 -33.15
N PHE A 420 -33.16 -21.55 -32.45
CA PHE A 420 -34.03 -22.38 -31.61
C PHE A 420 -34.57 -21.58 -30.41
N GLU A 421 -33.71 -20.84 -29.71
CA GLU A 421 -34.10 -20.00 -28.57
C GLU A 421 -35.04 -18.86 -29.01
N LEU A 422 -34.73 -18.20 -30.13
CA LEU A 422 -35.57 -17.14 -30.70
C LEU A 422 -36.94 -17.68 -31.14
N ARG A 423 -37.00 -18.89 -31.71
CA ARG A 423 -38.26 -19.56 -32.06
C ARG A 423 -39.08 -19.92 -30.83
N GLN A 424 -38.45 -20.44 -29.78
CA GLN A 424 -39.14 -20.74 -28.52
C GLN A 424 -39.74 -19.46 -27.91
N LYS A 425 -38.97 -18.37 -27.87
CA LYS A 425 -39.48 -17.06 -27.42
C LYS A 425 -40.60 -16.54 -28.32
N GLN A 426 -40.51 -16.73 -29.63
CA GLN A 426 -41.59 -16.38 -30.56
C GLN A 426 -42.89 -17.13 -30.24
N THR A 427 -42.81 -18.44 -29.97
CA THR A 427 -43.97 -19.26 -29.60
C THR A 427 -44.59 -18.78 -28.28
N GLN A 428 -43.77 -18.54 -27.25
CA GLN A 428 -44.23 -18.00 -25.96
C GLN A 428 -44.95 -16.66 -26.12
N ILE A 429 -44.40 -15.75 -26.93
CA ILE A 429 -45.05 -14.46 -27.24
C ILE A 429 -46.39 -14.68 -27.93
N THR A 430 -46.47 -15.58 -28.91
CA THR A 430 -47.74 -15.87 -29.59
C THR A 430 -48.78 -16.48 -28.66
N ASP A 431 -48.38 -17.29 -27.69
CA ASP A 431 -49.30 -17.84 -26.70
C ASP A 431 -49.78 -16.78 -25.72
N PHE A 432 -48.91 -15.86 -25.29
CA PHE A 432 -49.34 -14.70 -24.51
C PHE A 432 -50.28 -13.77 -25.29
N GLU A 433 -50.06 -13.57 -26.59
CA GLU A 433 -51.00 -12.83 -27.45
C GLU A 433 -52.38 -13.50 -27.48
N LYS A 434 -52.46 -14.84 -27.58
CA LYS A 434 -53.73 -15.58 -27.50
C LYS A 434 -54.43 -15.36 -26.16
N VAL A 435 -53.69 -15.43 -25.04
CA VAL A 435 -54.23 -15.19 -23.69
C VAL A 435 -54.72 -13.75 -23.52
N LEU A 436 -54.03 -12.76 -24.09
CA LEU A 436 -54.54 -11.39 -24.08
C LEU A 436 -55.80 -11.23 -24.93
N ALA A 437 -55.85 -11.89 -26.10
CA ALA A 437 -57.04 -11.86 -26.95
C ALA A 437 -58.27 -12.42 -26.24
N THR A 438 -58.14 -13.53 -25.50
CA THR A 438 -59.26 -14.09 -24.71
C THR A 438 -59.67 -13.18 -23.55
N LYS A 439 -58.74 -12.43 -22.95
CA LYS A 439 -59.08 -11.41 -21.93
C LYS A 439 -59.80 -10.21 -22.53
N VAL A 440 -59.44 -9.79 -23.74
CA VAL A 440 -60.13 -8.71 -24.45
C VAL A 440 -61.57 -9.10 -24.75
N THR A 441 -61.81 -10.33 -25.27
CA THR A 441 -63.17 -10.80 -25.52
C THR A 441 -63.98 -10.95 -24.24
N ALA A 442 -63.38 -11.43 -23.15
CA ALA A 442 -64.04 -11.51 -21.85
C ALA A 442 -64.42 -10.11 -21.29
N LEU A 443 -63.56 -9.10 -21.46
CA LEU A 443 -63.88 -7.72 -21.07
C LEU A 443 -64.98 -7.10 -21.93
N GLN A 444 -65.02 -7.39 -23.24
CA GLN A 444 -66.12 -6.95 -24.11
C GLN A 444 -67.46 -7.52 -23.63
N GLN A 445 -67.51 -8.81 -23.31
CA GLN A 445 -68.71 -9.44 -22.74
C GLN A 445 -69.07 -8.86 -21.36
N ALA A 446 -68.07 -8.57 -20.51
CA ALA A 446 -68.29 -7.94 -19.21
C ALA A 446 -68.86 -6.51 -19.36
N ARG A 447 -68.41 -5.76 -20.37
CA ARG A 447 -68.90 -4.42 -20.70
C ARG A 447 -70.35 -4.44 -21.18
N GLU A 448 -70.71 -5.39 -22.06
CA GLU A 448 -72.09 -5.59 -22.50
C GLU A 448 -73.02 -5.93 -21.31
N LYS A 449 -72.59 -6.81 -20.41
CA LYS A 449 -73.35 -7.12 -19.19
C LYS A 449 -73.47 -5.93 -18.24
N ALA A 450 -72.38 -5.18 -18.03
CA ALA A 450 -72.37 -3.99 -17.18
C ALA A 450 -73.31 -2.90 -17.70
N SER A 451 -73.47 -2.75 -19.02
CA SER A 451 -74.38 -1.77 -19.63
C SER A 451 -75.87 -2.01 -19.31
N LYS A 452 -76.25 -3.24 -18.98
CA LYS A 452 -77.64 -3.66 -18.70
C LYS A 452 -78.05 -3.55 -17.22
N ILE A 453 -77.16 -3.10 -16.32
CA ILE A 453 -77.42 -3.00 -14.87
C ILE A 453 -78.32 -1.79 -14.57
N ALA A 454 -79.42 -1.94 -13.84
CA ALA A 454 -80.42 -0.87 -13.60
C ALA A 454 -79.94 0.31 -12.72
N GLY A 455 -79.01 0.10 -11.78
CA GLY A 455 -78.52 1.15 -10.87
C GLY A 455 -77.39 2.02 -11.44
N ALA A 456 -77.58 3.34 -11.51
CA ALA A 456 -76.64 4.28 -12.13
C ALA A 456 -75.25 4.32 -11.43
N ALA A 457 -75.20 4.38 -10.10
CA ALA A 457 -73.95 4.46 -9.33
C ALA A 457 -73.12 3.17 -9.43
N GLN A 458 -73.76 2.00 -9.33
CA GLN A 458 -73.09 0.70 -9.50
C GLN A 458 -72.61 0.50 -10.93
N ARG A 459 -73.43 0.85 -11.94
CA ARG A 459 -73.04 0.81 -13.36
C ARG A 459 -71.77 1.62 -13.61
N GLN A 460 -71.68 2.82 -13.05
CA GLN A 460 -70.52 3.70 -13.24
C GLN A 460 -69.25 3.16 -12.57
N GLN A 461 -69.35 2.57 -11.38
CA GLN A 461 -68.20 1.92 -10.72
C GLN A 461 -67.69 0.68 -11.50
N PHE A 462 -68.59 -0.17 -12.01
CA PHE A 462 -68.19 -1.33 -12.83
C PHE A 462 -67.57 -0.89 -14.17
N MET A 463 -68.16 0.12 -14.83
CA MET A 463 -67.61 0.68 -16.07
C MET A 463 -66.22 1.28 -15.86
N ASN A 464 -65.99 2.01 -14.76
CA ASN A 464 -64.67 2.56 -14.44
C ASN A 464 -63.62 1.43 -14.29
N LYS A 465 -63.92 0.36 -13.52
CA LYS A 465 -63.02 -0.80 -13.36
C LYS A 465 -62.74 -1.51 -14.69
N ILE A 466 -63.74 -1.64 -15.56
CA ILE A 466 -63.56 -2.22 -16.90
C ILE A 466 -62.64 -1.33 -17.74
N THR A 467 -62.85 -0.02 -17.75
CA THR A 467 -61.99 0.91 -18.51
C THR A 467 -60.55 0.95 -18.01
N GLU A 468 -60.31 0.80 -16.71
CA GLU A 468 -58.95 0.66 -16.16
C GLU A 468 -58.30 -0.64 -16.63
N ASN A 469 -59.01 -1.78 -16.56
CA ASN A 469 -58.51 -3.05 -17.06
C ASN A 469 -58.27 -3.06 -18.58
N GLU A 470 -59.14 -2.41 -19.37
CA GLU A 470 -58.95 -2.19 -20.80
C GLU A 470 -57.67 -1.38 -21.07
N LYS A 471 -57.43 -0.30 -20.31
CA LYS A 471 -56.18 0.48 -20.40
C LYS A 471 -54.95 -0.37 -20.09
N HIS A 472 -54.97 -1.14 -19.01
CA HIS A 472 -53.87 -2.03 -18.64
C HIS A 472 -53.58 -3.10 -19.70
N ILE A 473 -54.63 -3.75 -20.25
CA ILE A 473 -54.48 -4.75 -21.31
C ILE A 473 -53.98 -4.11 -22.60
N LYS A 474 -54.44 -2.90 -22.95
CA LYS A 474 -53.96 -2.18 -24.13
C LYS A 474 -52.45 -1.88 -24.04
N ILE A 475 -51.97 -1.43 -22.89
CA ILE A 475 -50.54 -1.21 -22.65
C ILE A 475 -49.76 -2.52 -22.79
N ARG A 476 -50.24 -3.60 -22.17
CA ARG A 476 -49.58 -4.92 -22.21
C ARG A 476 -49.58 -5.52 -23.62
N SER A 477 -50.68 -5.40 -24.37
CA SER A 477 -50.80 -5.83 -25.76
C SER A 477 -49.82 -5.07 -26.66
N ALA A 478 -49.72 -3.75 -26.51
CA ALA A 478 -48.74 -2.94 -27.25
C ALA A 478 -47.29 -3.37 -26.93
N HIS A 479 -46.99 -3.66 -25.66
CA HIS A 479 -45.67 -4.16 -25.26
C HIS A 479 -45.33 -5.50 -25.91
N ILE A 480 -46.25 -6.47 -25.85
CA ILE A 480 -46.06 -7.80 -26.46
C ILE A 480 -45.93 -7.70 -27.98
N HIS A 481 -46.73 -6.85 -28.63
CA HIS A 481 -46.65 -6.63 -30.07
C HIS A 481 -45.28 -6.07 -30.48
N ARG A 482 -44.74 -5.09 -29.72
CA ARG A 482 -43.37 -4.59 -29.93
C ARG A 482 -42.34 -5.70 -29.77
N GLN A 483 -42.43 -6.52 -28.71
CA GLN A 483 -41.52 -7.64 -28.53
C GLN A 483 -41.59 -8.65 -29.69
N LYS A 484 -42.80 -8.96 -30.19
CA LYS A 484 -42.99 -9.85 -31.34
C LYS A 484 -42.29 -9.33 -32.60
N LEU A 485 -42.44 -8.04 -32.90
CA LEU A 485 -41.77 -7.40 -34.04
C LEU A 485 -40.25 -7.47 -33.89
N LEU A 486 -39.73 -7.19 -32.69
CA LEU A 486 -38.30 -7.27 -32.40
C LEU A 486 -37.74 -8.69 -32.58
N ILE A 487 -38.43 -9.72 -32.07
CA ILE A 487 -38.00 -11.11 -32.25
C ILE A 487 -38.06 -11.51 -33.73
N LYS A 488 -39.11 -11.12 -34.46
CA LYS A 488 -39.23 -11.39 -35.89
C LYS A 488 -38.07 -10.76 -36.67
N GLN A 489 -37.72 -9.51 -36.37
CA GLN A 489 -36.56 -8.83 -36.96
C GLN A 489 -35.25 -9.54 -36.62
N LYS A 490 -35.04 -9.93 -35.36
CA LYS A 490 -33.85 -10.68 -34.92
C LYS A 490 -33.69 -12.00 -35.68
N ILE A 491 -34.77 -12.76 -35.89
CA ILE A 491 -34.73 -14.01 -36.66
C ILE A 491 -34.36 -13.75 -38.12
N VAL A 492 -34.98 -12.75 -38.76
CA VAL A 492 -34.67 -12.39 -40.16
C VAL A 492 -33.21 -11.96 -40.31
N GLN A 493 -32.74 -11.09 -39.41
CA GLN A 493 -31.36 -10.61 -39.42
C GLN A 493 -30.34 -11.73 -39.17
N LEU A 494 -30.64 -12.64 -38.24
CA LEU A 494 -29.82 -13.81 -37.96
C LEU A 494 -29.65 -14.66 -39.22
N LEU A 495 -30.77 -15.06 -39.85
CA LEU A 495 -30.74 -15.90 -41.06
C LEU A 495 -30.08 -15.20 -42.25
N ALA A 496 -30.34 -13.91 -42.45
CA ALA A 496 -29.73 -13.13 -43.55
C ALA A 496 -28.23 -12.90 -43.35
N SER A 497 -27.78 -12.78 -42.10
CA SER A 497 -26.37 -12.62 -41.77
C SER A 497 -25.61 -13.93 -41.74
N SER A 498 -26.32 -15.06 -41.62
CA SER A 498 -25.71 -16.38 -41.50
C SER A 498 -25.14 -16.88 -42.82
N ARG A 499 -23.81 -16.93 -42.88
CA ARG A 499 -23.08 -17.34 -44.08
C ARG A 499 -21.71 -17.95 -43.75
N LEU A 500 -21.30 -18.89 -44.57
CA LEU A 500 -19.97 -19.49 -44.59
C LEU A 500 -19.30 -19.10 -45.90
N LYS A 501 -18.17 -18.39 -45.82
CA LYS A 501 -17.34 -18.02 -46.97
C LYS A 501 -16.04 -18.82 -46.93
N VAL A 502 -15.78 -19.55 -48.01
CA VAL A 502 -14.53 -20.30 -48.21
C VAL A 502 -13.79 -19.64 -49.37
N ASN A 503 -12.59 -19.12 -49.12
CA ASN A 503 -11.84 -18.32 -50.09
C ASN A 503 -10.90 -19.15 -50.98
N GLU A 504 -10.55 -20.38 -50.58
CA GLU A 504 -9.68 -21.27 -51.37
C GLU A 504 -10.37 -22.59 -51.68
N LEU A 505 -10.46 -23.51 -50.72
CA LEU A 505 -10.92 -24.88 -50.95
C LEU A 505 -11.74 -25.40 -49.78
N MET A 506 -12.83 -26.11 -50.08
CA MET A 506 -13.53 -26.91 -49.08
C MET A 506 -13.37 -28.38 -49.40
N HIS A 507 -12.88 -29.13 -48.44
CA HIS A 507 -12.63 -30.56 -48.55
C HIS A 507 -13.87 -31.40 -48.18
N PRO A 508 -13.89 -32.70 -48.53
CA PRO A 508 -14.91 -33.63 -48.06
C PRO A 508 -14.95 -33.76 -46.53
N GLY A 509 -16.09 -34.20 -46.00
CA GLY A 509 -16.27 -34.46 -44.56
C GLY A 509 -16.79 -33.26 -43.77
N VAL A 510 -17.14 -32.17 -44.45
CA VAL A 510 -17.79 -30.99 -43.86
C VAL A 510 -19.30 -31.23 -43.76
N GLU A 511 -19.85 -31.08 -42.56
CA GLU A 511 -21.28 -31.10 -42.29
C GLU A 511 -21.71 -29.71 -41.85
N LEU A 512 -22.56 -29.06 -42.64
CA LEU A 512 -23.06 -27.73 -42.36
C LEU A 512 -24.54 -27.81 -41.97
N LYS A 513 -24.89 -27.17 -40.87
CA LYS A 513 -26.26 -26.93 -40.47
C LYS A 513 -26.49 -25.43 -40.32
N ILE A 514 -27.50 -24.90 -40.99
CA ILE A 514 -27.94 -23.51 -40.83
C ILE A 514 -29.39 -23.54 -40.34
N ALA A 515 -29.60 -23.16 -39.07
CA ALA A 515 -30.89 -23.29 -38.40
C ALA A 515 -31.46 -24.73 -38.47
N LYS A 516 -32.47 -24.96 -39.31
CA LYS A 516 -33.14 -26.27 -39.48
C LYS A 516 -32.58 -27.12 -40.62
N ASP A 517 -31.93 -26.50 -41.60
CA ASP A 517 -31.48 -27.19 -42.80
C ASP A 517 -30.05 -27.71 -42.61
N SER A 518 -29.76 -28.86 -43.20
CA SER A 518 -28.46 -29.53 -43.08
C SER A 518 -27.97 -30.03 -44.42
N LYS A 519 -26.69 -29.81 -44.70
CA LYS A 519 -26.03 -30.23 -45.94
C LYS A 519 -24.67 -30.84 -45.62
N GLN A 520 -24.41 -32.02 -46.18
CA GLN A 520 -23.11 -32.67 -46.12
C GLN A 520 -22.36 -32.45 -47.43
N PHE A 521 -21.05 -32.21 -47.32
CA PHE A 521 -20.16 -31.97 -48.45
C PHE A 521 -19.18 -33.13 -48.54
N SER A 522 -19.33 -33.94 -49.60
CA SER A 522 -18.56 -35.18 -49.82
C SER A 522 -17.52 -35.08 -50.94
N ARG A 523 -17.41 -33.92 -51.59
CA ARG A 523 -16.48 -33.63 -52.69
C ARG A 523 -15.64 -32.40 -52.34
N ILE A 524 -14.63 -32.14 -53.15
CA ILE A 524 -13.88 -30.89 -53.08
C ILE A 524 -14.68 -29.80 -53.79
N TYR A 525 -14.78 -28.62 -53.18
CA TYR A 525 -15.44 -27.46 -53.76
C TYR A 525 -14.43 -26.29 -53.87
N PRO A 526 -14.42 -25.55 -54.99
CA PRO A 526 -13.60 -24.35 -55.18
C PRO A 526 -14.07 -23.18 -54.27
N PRO A 527 -13.50 -21.97 -54.34
CA PRO A 527 -13.97 -20.84 -53.55
C PRO A 527 -15.47 -20.62 -53.76
N HIS A 528 -16.21 -20.45 -52.67
CA HIS A 528 -17.65 -20.25 -52.74
C HIS A 528 -18.21 -19.67 -51.44
N LEU A 529 -19.40 -19.09 -51.56
CA LEU A 529 -20.21 -18.60 -50.47
C LEU A 529 -21.41 -19.53 -50.26
N VAL A 530 -21.57 -20.02 -49.03
CA VAL A 530 -22.71 -20.82 -48.60
C VAL A 530 -23.61 -20.00 -47.69
N LYS A 531 -24.89 -19.93 -48.01
CA LYS A 531 -25.90 -19.18 -47.23
C LYS A 531 -27.26 -19.85 -47.32
N LEU A 532 -28.16 -19.46 -46.42
CA LEU A 532 -29.56 -19.86 -46.50
C LEU A 532 -30.31 -18.92 -47.44
N THR A 533 -30.90 -19.46 -48.52
CA THR A 533 -31.85 -18.72 -49.38
C THR A 533 -33.15 -19.50 -49.46
N GLU A 534 -34.28 -18.82 -49.27
CA GLU A 534 -35.62 -19.44 -49.26
C GLU A 534 -35.76 -20.66 -48.34
N GLY A 535 -34.98 -20.70 -47.25
CA GLY A 535 -35.00 -21.78 -46.27
C GLY A 535 -34.19 -23.03 -46.66
N LYS A 536 -33.42 -22.99 -47.75
CA LYS A 536 -32.48 -24.04 -48.16
C LYS A 536 -31.04 -23.53 -48.22
N ILE A 537 -30.08 -24.41 -47.95
CA ILE A 537 -28.65 -24.13 -48.07
C ILE A 537 -28.26 -24.10 -49.56
N THR A 538 -27.87 -22.92 -50.03
CA THR A 538 -27.41 -22.65 -51.40
C THR A 538 -25.94 -22.27 -51.45
N GLN A 539 -25.30 -22.58 -52.58
CA GLN A 539 -23.90 -22.27 -52.87
C GLN A 539 -23.84 -21.27 -54.03
N THR A 540 -22.97 -20.28 -53.91
CA THR A 540 -22.62 -19.31 -54.96
C THR A 540 -21.12 -19.35 -55.13
N PHE A 541 -20.65 -19.77 -56.31
CA PHE A 541 -19.24 -19.88 -56.66
C PHE A 541 -18.69 -18.53 -57.13
#